data_AF-A0A969F2W7-F1
#
_entry.id   AF-A0A969F2W7-F1
#
_cell.length_a   1.000
_cell.length_b   1.000
_cell.length_c   1.000
_cell.angle_alpha   90.00
_cell.angle_beta   90.00
_cell.angle_gamma   90.00
#
_symmetry.space_group_name_H-M   'P 1'
#
loop_
_entity.id
_entity.type
_entity.pdbx_description
1 polymer ?
#
loop_
_entity_poly.entity_id
_entity_poly.type
_entity_poly.pdbx_seq_one_letter_code
_entity_poly.pdbx_strand_id
1 'polypeptide(L)'
;MHRGGACPCQFFVSRVTAATHTDDAATIDTLEQQGGGVLTVQTPGGTGALRVAADFIAGNLPGKRVWLSDPTWPNHPSIFAAAGVEMGTYPYFDSTTNGVNFDGMMAALREIPAGDIVLLHGCCH
;
A
#
# COMPACT_ATOMS: atom_id res chain seq x y z
N MET A 1 -16.76 23.13 -13.92
CA MET A 1 -16.11 23.08 -12.60
C MET A 1 -16.50 21.76 -11.92
N HIS A 2 -15.79 20.67 -12.23
CA HIS A 2 -16.00 19.36 -11.58
C HIS A 2 -15.04 19.25 -10.39
N ARG A 3 -15.58 19.26 -9.18
CA ARG A 3 -14.82 18.83 -7.99
C ARG A 3 -15.02 17.31 -7.85
N GLY A 4 -14.12 16.54 -8.44
CA GLY A 4 -13.92 15.13 -8.11
C GLY A 4 -13.27 15.04 -6.72
N GLY A 5 -14.07 15.19 -5.67
CA GLY A 5 -13.62 15.04 -4.30
C GLY A 5 -13.51 13.55 -3.97
N ALA A 6 -12.28 13.06 -3.81
CA ALA A 6 -12.04 11.79 -3.12
C ALA A 6 -12.72 11.86 -1.74
N CYS A 7 -13.55 10.85 -1.45
CA CYS A 7 -14.38 10.80 -0.25
C CYS A 7 -13.53 10.89 1.04
N PRO A 8 -13.73 11.90 1.91
CA PRO A 8 -13.01 12.06 3.15
C PRO A 8 -13.78 11.38 4.28
N CYS A 9 -13.78 10.05 4.34
CA CYS A 9 -14.38 9.32 5.46
C CYS A 9 -13.29 8.71 6.34
N GLN A 10 -13.47 8.93 7.63
CA GLN A 10 -12.48 9.04 8.68
C GLN A 10 -12.40 7.80 9.57
N PHE A 11 -11.20 7.60 10.14
CA PHE A 11 -10.92 7.08 11.48
C PHE A 11 -11.77 5.89 11.99
N PHE A 12 -11.27 4.69 11.71
CA PHE A 12 -11.33 3.57 12.64
C PHE A 12 -9.97 2.86 12.62
N VAL A 13 -9.55 2.37 13.79
CA VAL A 13 -8.31 1.62 14.03
C VAL A 13 -7.99 0.70 12.85
N SER A 14 -6.99 1.06 12.03
CA SER A 14 -6.59 0.28 10.87
C SER A 14 -5.46 -0.65 11.30
N ARG A 15 -5.82 -1.91 11.51
CA ARG A 15 -4.89 -3.00 11.82
C ARG A 15 -4.03 -3.26 10.58
N VAL A 16 -2.76 -2.88 10.59
CA VAL A 16 -1.82 -3.28 9.53
C VAL A 16 -1.53 -4.77 9.71
N THR A 17 -1.87 -5.57 8.70
CA THR A 17 -1.53 -7.00 8.64
C THR A 17 -0.52 -7.17 7.51
N ALA A 18 0.73 -7.47 7.85
CA ALA A 18 1.72 -7.86 6.86
C ALA A 18 1.66 -9.39 6.71
N ALA A 19 1.39 -9.86 5.48
CA ALA A 19 1.63 -11.24 5.08
C ALA A 19 2.67 -11.19 3.97
N THR A 20 3.90 -11.62 4.25
CA THR A 20 5.00 -11.59 3.29
C THR A 20 5.45 -13.02 3.01
N HIS A 21 5.56 -13.35 1.73
CA HIS A 21 6.22 -14.55 1.25
C HIS A 21 7.37 -14.08 0.35
N THR A 22 8.61 -14.02 0.87
CA THR A 22 9.88 -13.94 0.11
C THR A 22 11.12 -13.99 1.02
N ASP A 23 12.21 -14.51 0.44
CA ASP A 23 13.45 -15.07 1.03
C ASP A 23 14.57 -14.07 1.44
N ASP A 24 14.35 -13.14 2.37
CA ASP A 24 15.46 -12.33 2.97
C ASP A 24 15.48 -12.42 4.51
N ALA A 25 16.56 -13.02 5.05
CA ALA A 25 16.52 -13.89 6.23
C ALA A 25 17.05 -13.32 7.56
N ALA A 26 17.33 -12.02 7.75
CA ALA A 26 18.03 -11.57 8.97
C ALA A 26 17.10 -10.94 10.04
N THR A 27 16.14 -10.11 9.66
CA THR A 27 15.22 -9.44 10.60
C THR A 27 13.89 -10.19 10.73
N ILE A 28 13.52 -10.96 9.70
CA ILE A 28 12.31 -11.77 9.61
C ILE A 28 12.46 -13.12 10.35
N ASP A 29 13.68 -13.67 10.42
CA ASP A 29 13.97 -14.97 11.04
C ASP A 29 13.65 -14.99 12.56
N THR A 30 13.83 -13.86 13.24
CA THR A 30 13.42 -13.72 14.65
C THR A 30 11.89 -13.79 14.82
N LEU A 31 11.11 -13.44 13.80
CA LEU A 31 9.65 -13.45 13.79
C LEU A 31 9.09 -14.80 13.29
N GLU A 32 9.81 -15.49 12.42
CA GLU A 32 9.48 -16.82 11.92
C GLU A 32 9.63 -17.90 13.01
N GLN A 33 10.57 -17.70 13.94
CA GLN A 33 10.80 -18.59 15.10
C GLN A 33 9.66 -18.63 16.14
N GLN A 34 8.60 -17.82 15.99
CA GLN A 34 7.40 -17.87 16.86
C GLN A 34 6.17 -18.54 16.21
N GLY A 35 6.32 -19.12 15.02
CA GLY A 35 5.22 -19.76 14.28
C GLY A 35 4.39 -18.71 13.55
N GLY A 36 4.45 -18.72 12.21
CA GLY A 36 3.82 -17.74 11.32
C GLY A 36 2.47 -17.21 11.82
N GLY A 37 2.49 -15.96 12.29
CA GLY A 37 1.37 -15.34 13.00
C GLY A 37 1.13 -13.91 12.54
N VAL A 38 -0.07 -13.41 12.85
CA VAL A 38 -0.50 -12.04 12.52
C VAL A 38 0.01 -11.06 13.58
N LEU A 39 0.94 -10.19 13.20
CA LEU A 39 1.47 -9.11 14.05
C LEU A 39 0.73 -7.81 13.79
N THR A 40 0.25 -7.17 14.87
CA THR A 40 -0.61 -5.99 14.71
C THR A 40 -0.30 -4.93 15.76
N VAL A 41 -0.08 -3.71 15.29
CA VAL A 41 0.27 -2.54 16.10
C VAL A 41 -0.82 -1.49 15.91
N GLN A 42 -1.15 -0.78 16.98
CA GLN A 42 -2.10 0.33 16.96
C GLN A 42 -1.42 1.60 16.45
N THR A 43 -2.11 2.36 15.60
CA THR A 43 -1.63 3.64 15.07
C THR A 43 -2.69 4.73 15.18
N PRO A 44 -2.31 6.02 15.21
CA PRO A 44 -3.26 7.13 15.18
C PRO A 44 -3.93 7.23 13.79
N GLY A 45 -5.01 6.47 13.61
CA GLY A 45 -5.76 6.37 12.36
C GLY A 45 -5.00 5.68 11.23
N GLY A 46 -5.64 5.64 10.05
CA GLY A 46 -5.07 5.03 8.83
C GLY A 46 -3.85 5.77 8.30
N THR A 47 -3.79 7.10 8.45
CA THR A 47 -2.58 7.88 8.10
C THR A 47 -1.37 7.45 8.93
N GLY A 48 -1.55 7.24 10.23
CA GLY A 48 -0.48 6.74 11.10
C GLY A 48 -0.02 5.34 10.69
N ALA A 49 -0.96 4.47 10.31
CA ALA A 49 -0.66 3.13 9.78
C ALA A 49 0.19 3.22 8.51
N LEU A 50 -0.20 4.06 7.56
CA LEU A 50 0.54 4.28 6.32
C LEU A 50 1.93 4.87 6.57
N ARG A 51 2.07 5.79 7.54
CA ARG A 51 3.38 6.37 7.89
C ARG A 51 4.32 5.31 8.45
N VAL A 52 3.85 4.48 9.38
CA VAL A 52 4.62 3.37 9.96
C VAL A 52 5.02 2.37 8.87
N ALA A 53 4.10 2.02 7.96
CA ALA A 53 4.40 1.14 6.84
C ALA A 53 5.45 1.75 5.89
N ALA A 54 5.35 3.05 5.58
CA ALA A 54 6.32 3.73 4.73
C ALA A 54 7.73 3.78 5.35
N ASP A 55 7.84 4.05 6.65
CA ASP A 55 9.13 4.00 7.37
C ASP A 55 9.71 2.58 7.41
N PHE A 56 8.85 1.59 7.61
CA PHE A 56 9.27 0.20 7.58
C PHE A 56 9.86 -0.18 6.22
N ILE A 57 9.18 0.19 5.13
CA ILE A 57 9.65 -0.07 3.76
C ILE A 57 10.98 0.65 3.51
N ALA A 58 11.08 1.93 3.85
CA ALA A 58 12.31 2.71 3.65
C ALA A 58 13.52 2.13 4.41
N GLY A 59 13.30 1.65 5.63
CA GLY A 59 14.39 1.13 6.49
C GLY A 59 14.75 -0.33 6.23
N ASN A 60 13.81 -1.16 5.78
CA ASN A 60 13.99 -2.62 5.72
C ASN A 60 13.94 -3.20 4.30
N LEU A 61 13.40 -2.45 3.32
CA LEU A 61 13.23 -2.90 1.93
C LEU A 61 13.89 -1.90 0.96
N PRO A 62 15.22 -1.70 1.04
CA PRO A 62 15.91 -0.72 0.21
C PRO A 62 15.77 -1.08 -1.29
N GLY A 63 15.47 -0.06 -2.11
CA GLY A 63 15.29 -0.21 -3.55
C GLY A 63 13.96 -0.81 -3.99
N LYS A 64 13.04 -1.10 -3.05
CA LYS A 64 11.66 -1.52 -3.37
C LYS A 64 10.75 -0.32 -3.55
N ARG A 65 9.82 -0.43 -4.49
CA ARG A 65 8.87 0.64 -4.84
C ARG A 65 7.48 0.34 -4.30
N VAL A 66 6.72 1.40 -4.07
CA VAL A 66 5.29 1.33 -3.72
C VAL A 66 4.45 1.71 -4.94
N TRP A 67 3.50 0.84 -5.30
CA TRP A 67 2.62 1.03 -6.44
C TRP A 67 1.24 1.51 -5.98
N LEU A 68 0.82 2.67 -6.50
CA LEU A 68 -0.44 3.33 -6.15
C LEU A 68 -1.47 3.19 -7.28
N SER A 69 -2.75 3.08 -6.93
CA SER A 69 -3.83 3.10 -7.93
C SER A 69 -3.85 4.42 -8.71
N ASP A 70 -4.31 4.39 -9.96
CA ASP A 70 -4.63 5.60 -10.73
C ASP A 70 -6.14 5.71 -10.99
N PRO A 71 -6.85 6.66 -10.35
CA PRO A 71 -6.40 7.62 -9.33
C PRO A 71 -6.26 7.01 -7.93
N THR A 72 -5.69 7.76 -6.98
CA THR A 72 -5.55 7.36 -5.56
C THR A 72 -5.95 8.47 -4.58
N TRP A 73 -5.96 8.17 -3.27
CA TRP A 73 -6.17 9.20 -2.24
C TRP A 73 -5.03 10.22 -2.27
N PRO A 74 -5.29 11.54 -2.39
CA PRO A 74 -4.24 12.55 -2.60
C PRO A 74 -3.12 12.60 -1.56
N ASN A 75 -3.35 12.05 -0.37
CA ASN A 75 -2.34 12.00 0.69
C ASN A 75 -1.36 10.84 0.54
N HIS A 76 -1.66 9.80 -0.24
CA HIS A 76 -0.76 8.66 -0.43
C HIS A 76 0.62 9.10 -0.93
N PRO A 77 0.75 9.87 -2.02
CA PRO A 77 2.07 10.24 -2.52
C PRO A 77 2.88 11.04 -1.50
N SER A 78 2.24 11.95 -0.75
CA SER A 78 2.92 12.76 0.26
C SER A 78 3.47 11.92 1.42
N ILE A 79 2.76 10.89 1.86
CA ILE A 79 3.20 10.02 2.97
C ILE A 79 4.43 9.20 2.55
N PHE A 80 4.40 8.57 1.38
CA PHE A 80 5.52 7.75 0.90
C PHE A 80 6.72 8.59 0.45
N ALA A 81 6.49 9.75 -0.17
CA ALA A 81 7.56 10.69 -0.48
C ALA A 81 8.28 11.20 0.76
N ALA A 82 7.56 11.48 1.86
CA ALA A 82 8.15 11.91 3.12
C ALA A 82 9.06 10.83 3.75
N ALA A 83 8.82 9.55 3.44
CA ALA A 83 9.66 8.43 3.84
C ALA A 83 10.84 8.16 2.88
N GLY A 84 10.91 8.87 1.75
CA GLY A 84 11.92 8.64 0.71
C GLY A 84 11.69 7.36 -0.11
N VAL A 85 10.47 6.82 -0.11
CA VAL A 85 10.13 5.60 -0.86
C VAL A 85 9.77 5.95 -2.30
N GLU A 86 10.38 5.26 -3.26
CA GLU A 86 10.03 5.42 -4.67
C GLU A 86 8.62 4.90 -4.96
N MET A 87 7.90 5.61 -5.82
CA MET A 87 6.52 5.28 -6.15
C MET A 87 6.34 4.97 -7.64
N GLY A 88 5.43 4.05 -7.93
CA GLY A 88 4.87 3.80 -9.26
C GLY A 88 3.34 3.89 -9.21
N THR A 89 2.70 3.87 -10.36
CA THR A 89 1.24 3.82 -10.47
C THR A 89 0.76 2.65 -11.31
N TYR A 90 -0.43 2.13 -11.02
CA TYR A 90 -1.10 1.11 -11.82
C TYR A 90 -2.53 1.56 -12.20
N PRO A 91 -3.04 1.19 -13.39
CA PRO A 91 -4.39 1.54 -13.81
C PRO A 91 -5.43 0.97 -12.86
N TYR A 92 -6.39 1.79 -12.42
CA TYR A 92 -7.47 1.33 -11.54
C TYR A 92 -8.86 1.77 -11.98
N PHE A 93 -9.03 3.03 -12.38
CA PHE A 93 -10.34 3.56 -12.78
C PHE A 93 -10.48 3.68 -14.31
N ASP A 94 -11.63 3.27 -14.83
CA ASP A 94 -12.03 3.53 -16.22
C ASP A 94 -13.11 4.62 -16.25
N SER A 95 -12.75 5.78 -16.81
CA SER A 95 -13.63 6.94 -16.94
C SER A 95 -14.77 6.75 -17.94
N THR A 96 -14.68 5.75 -18.83
CA THR A 96 -15.73 5.44 -19.81
C THR A 96 -16.86 4.65 -19.15
N THR A 97 -16.50 3.63 -18.37
CA THR A 97 -17.46 2.76 -17.68
C THR A 97 -17.82 3.26 -16.28
N ASN A 98 -17.10 4.25 -15.75
CA ASN A 98 -17.12 4.66 -14.33
C ASN A 98 -16.88 3.48 -13.38
N GLY A 99 -16.12 2.49 -13.83
CA GLY A 99 -15.86 1.25 -13.14
C GLY A 99 -14.39 1.05 -12.82
N VAL A 100 -14.08 -0.13 -12.28
CA VAL A 100 -12.71 -0.59 -12.12
C VAL A 100 -12.21 -1.09 -13.47
N ASN A 101 -11.07 -0.57 -13.92
CA ASN A 101 -10.30 -1.10 -15.04
C ASN A 101 -9.60 -2.40 -14.62
N PHE A 102 -10.37 -3.47 -14.42
CA PHE A 102 -9.87 -4.71 -13.85
C PHE A 102 -8.81 -5.37 -14.75
N ASP A 103 -9.03 -5.42 -16.06
CA ASP A 103 -8.08 -6.02 -16.99
C ASP A 103 -6.77 -5.25 -17.05
N GLY A 104 -6.83 -3.91 -17.10
CA GLY A 104 -5.64 -3.05 -17.05
C GLY A 104 -4.90 -3.14 -15.72
N MET A 105 -5.63 -3.19 -14.61
CA MET A 105 -5.06 -3.41 -13.27
C MET A 105 -4.32 -4.74 -13.24
N MET A 106 -4.95 -5.85 -13.63
CA MET A 106 -4.33 -7.17 -13.58
C MET A 106 -3.15 -7.32 -14.54
N ALA A 107 -3.17 -6.66 -15.70
CA ALA A 107 -2.04 -6.61 -16.61
C ALA A 107 -0.83 -5.90 -15.95
N ALA A 108 -1.05 -4.72 -15.37
CA ALA A 108 0.01 -3.98 -14.69
C ALA A 108 0.56 -4.75 -13.48
N LEU A 109 -0.31 -5.35 -12.66
CA LEU A 109 0.11 -6.11 -11.47
C LEU A 109 1.01 -7.32 -11.80
N ARG A 110 0.89 -7.90 -13.00
CA ARG A 110 1.76 -9.01 -13.45
C ARG A 110 3.16 -8.55 -13.87
N GLU A 111 3.31 -7.29 -14.23
CA GLU A 111 4.58 -6.70 -14.66
C GLU A 111 5.35 -6.08 -13.49
N ILE A 112 4.71 -5.91 -12.33
CA ILE A 112 5.35 -5.37 -11.13
C ILE A 112 6.47 -6.31 -10.67
N PRO A 113 7.69 -5.80 -10.43
CA PRO A 113 8.81 -6.61 -9.96
C PRO A 113 8.53 -7.32 -8.64
N ALA A 114 9.07 -8.53 -8.48
CA ALA A 114 8.95 -9.26 -7.23
C ALA A 114 9.58 -8.49 -6.04
N GLY A 115 8.84 -8.45 -4.93
CA GLY A 115 9.23 -7.75 -3.70
C GLY A 115 8.87 -6.25 -3.68
N ASP A 116 8.33 -5.70 -4.76
CA ASP A 116 7.67 -4.38 -4.70
C ASP A 116 6.31 -4.48 -3.98
N ILE A 117 5.86 -3.35 -3.46
CA ILE A 117 4.68 -3.24 -2.59
C ILE A 117 3.54 -2.64 -3.39
N VAL A 118 2.34 -3.25 -3.32
CA VAL A 118 1.13 -2.71 -3.96
C VAL A 118 0.18 -2.17 -2.90
N LEU A 119 -0.19 -0.90 -3.01
CA LEU A 119 -1.22 -0.29 -2.17
C LEU A 119 -2.59 -0.47 -2.81
N LEU A 120 -3.44 -1.28 -2.17
CA LEU A 120 -4.80 -1.57 -2.61
C LEU A 120 -5.83 -0.85 -1.74
N HIS A 121 -6.91 -0.38 -2.36
CA HIS A 121 -8.06 0.17 -1.64
C HIS A 121 -9.05 -0.96 -1.35
N GLY A 122 -9.32 -1.19 -0.07
CA GLY A 122 -10.47 -2.00 0.34
C GLY A 122 -11.78 -1.26 0.06
N CYS A 123 -12.88 -2.01 -0.03
CA CYS A 123 -14.22 -1.44 -0.06
C CYS A 123 -14.46 -0.60 1.21
N CYS A 124 -14.74 0.69 1.03
CA CYS A 124 -15.29 1.52 2.09
C CYS A 124 -16.82 1.35 2.08
N HIS A 125 -17.39 1.07 3.25
CA HIS A 125 -18.82 0.90 3.47
C HIS A 125 -19.58 2.23 3.43
#